data_AF-A0A242C5V2-F1
#
_entry.id   AF-A0A242C5V2-F1
#
_cell.length_a   1.000
_cell.length_b   1.000
_cell.length_c   1.000
_cell.angle_alpha   90.00
_cell.angle_beta   90.00
_cell.angle_gamma   90.00
#
_symmetry.space_group_name_H-M   'P 1'
#
loop_
_entity.id
_entity.type
_entity.pdbx_description
1 polymer ?
#
loop_
_entity_poly.entity_id
_entity_poly.type
_entity_poly.pdbx_seq_one_letter_code
_entity_poly.pdbx_strand_id
1 'polypeptide(L)' 'MYNFILALVIILSVVMVIAVMMQPSKQNSAASAFTGGADKLFGKQKARGFEAVMQRATAVIGAVWMVLLFILVLLSSK' A
#
# COMPACT_ATOMS: atom_id res chain seq x y z
N MET A 1 23.06 -1.33 14.83
CA MET A 1 21.84 -0.63 14.35
C MET A 1 21.41 -1.11 12.97
N TYR A 2 22.32 -1.21 12.00
CA TYR A 2 22.02 -1.70 10.64
C TYR A 2 21.29 -3.05 10.61
N ASN A 3 21.85 -4.10 11.23
CA ASN A 3 21.23 -5.44 11.24
C ASN A 3 19.82 -5.48 11.85
N PHE A 4 19.56 -4.63 12.85
CA PHE A 4 18.23 -4.54 13.47
C PHE A 4 17.20 -3.94 12.50
N ILE A 5 17.55 -2.84 11.83
CA ILE A 5 16.69 -2.19 10.84
C ILE A 5 16.48 -3.12 9.63
N LEU A 6 17.53 -3.80 9.18
CA LEU A 6 17.47 -4.77 8.09
C LEU A 6 16.50 -5.92 8.41
N ALA A 7 16.60 -6.51 9.61
CA ALA A 7 15.67 -7.54 10.04
C ALA A 7 14.22 -7.04 10.10
N LEU A 8 14.01 -5.82 10.62
CA LEU A 8 12.69 -5.19 10.73
C LEU A 8 12.09 -4.93 9.33
N VAL A 9 12.88 -4.42 8.39
CA VAL A 9 12.47 -4.21 6.99
C VAL A 9 12.07 -5.52 6.33
N ILE A 10 12.84 -6.61 6.52
CA ILE A 10 12.51 -7.92 5.95
C ILE A 10 11.17 -8.43 6.48
N ILE A 11 10.94 -8.34 7.79
CA ILE A 11 9.66 -8.75 8.40
C ILE A 11 8.51 -7.90 7.85
N LEU A 12 8.67 -6.58 7.80
CA LEU A 12 7.67 -5.68 7.22
C LEU A 12 7.40 -5.97 5.73
N SER A 13 8.41 -6.37 4.95
CA SER A 13 8.24 -6.75 3.54
C SER A 13 7.28 -7.94 3.42
N VAL A 14 7.47 -8.98 4.24
CA VAL A 14 6.59 -10.16 4.24
C VAL A 14 5.16 -9.77 4.63
N VAL A 15 5.01 -8.97 5.69
CA VAL A 15 3.70 -8.47 6.14
C VAL A 15 3.02 -7.62 5.05
N MET A 16 3.78 -6.76 4.35
CA MET A 16 3.27 -5.94 3.25
C MET A 16 2.78 -6.78 2.08
N VAL A 17 3.52 -7.82 1.68
CA VAL A 17 3.09 -8.73 0.61
C VAL A 17 1.74 -9.37 0.97
N ILE A 18 1.62 -9.91 2.18
CA ILE A 18 0.36 -10.50 2.66
C ILE A 18 -0.76 -9.44 2.67
N ALA A 19 -0.50 -8.26 3.20
CA ALA A 19 -1.48 -7.19 3.28
C ALA A 19 -1.98 -6.75 1.89
N VAL A 20 -1.08 -6.64 0.91
CA VAL A 20 -1.43 -6.29 -0.48
C VAL A 20 -2.22 -7.40 -1.16
N MET A 21 -1.84 -8.67 -0.97
CA MET A 21 -2.60 -9.80 -1.52
C MET A 21 -4.01 -9.91 -0.93
N MET A 22 -4.21 -9.48 0.32
CA MET A 22 -5.53 -9.41 0.95
C MET A 22 -6.39 -8.22 0.46
N GLN A 23 -5.82 -7.27 -0.28
CA GLN A 23 -6.60 -6.15 -0.81
C GLN A 23 -7.48 -6.61 -1.99
N PRO A 24 -8.77 -6.24 -2.02
CA PRO A 24 -9.64 -6.57 -3.14
C PRO A 24 -9.14 -5.91 -4.44
N SER A 25 -9.17 -6.66 -5.54
CA SER A 25 -8.70 -6.20 -6.85
C SER A 25 -9.59 -5.07 -7.38
N LYS A 26 -9.01 -3.89 -7.61
CA LYS A 26 -9.71 -2.74 -8.23
C LYS A 26 -9.65 -2.82 -9.76
N GLN A 27 -10.12 -3.93 -10.33
CA GLN A 27 -9.94 -4.26 -11.75
C GLN A 27 -10.70 -3.34 -12.72
N ASN A 28 -11.60 -2.49 -12.22
CA ASN A 28 -12.57 -1.78 -13.05
C ASN A 28 -12.38 -0.25 -13.09
N SER A 29 -11.15 0.29 -12.96
CA SER A 29 -10.94 1.75 -12.94
C SER A 29 -10.45 2.35 -14.26
N ALA A 30 -9.67 1.62 -15.06
CA ALA A 30 -9.08 2.15 -16.29
C ALA A 30 -10.03 2.00 -17.51
N ALA A 31 -10.58 0.81 -17.74
CA ALA A 31 -11.47 0.55 -18.89
C ALA A 31 -12.73 1.43 -18.90
N SER A 32 -13.32 1.68 -17.73
CA SER A 32 -14.51 2.54 -17.59
C SER A 32 -14.21 4.05 -17.56
N ALA A 33 -12.93 4.46 -17.55
CA ALA A 33 -12.55 5.87 -17.74
C ALA A 33 -12.58 6.26 -19.23
N PHE A 34 -12.36 5.31 -20.14
CA PHE A 34 -12.36 5.53 -21.59
C PHE A 34 -13.77 5.49 -22.21
N THR A 35 -14.77 4.86 -21.57
CA THR A 35 -16.11 4.64 -22.13
C THR A 35 -17.16 5.72 -21.77
N GLY A 36 -16.74 6.92 -21.34
CA GLY A 36 -17.68 8.04 -21.17
C GLY A 36 -18.35 8.19 -19.80
N GLY A 37 -17.79 7.58 -18.73
CA GLY A 37 -17.69 8.06 -17.34
C GLY A 37 -18.83 8.77 -16.57
N ALA A 38 -19.99 9.08 -17.15
CA ALA A 38 -21.03 9.92 -16.53
C ALA A 38 -21.59 9.30 -15.24
N ASP A 39 -21.70 7.97 -15.20
CA ASP A 39 -22.15 7.23 -14.01
C ASP A 39 -21.13 7.21 -12.85
N LYS A 40 -19.84 7.49 -13.13
CA LYS A 40 -18.78 7.45 -12.10
C LYS A 40 -18.46 8.80 -11.45
N LEU A 41 -18.91 9.92 -12.03
CA LEU A 41 -18.77 11.23 -11.38
C LEU A 41 -19.65 11.35 -10.12
N PHE A 42 -20.75 10.60 -10.07
CA PHE A 42 -21.66 10.56 -8.91
C PHE A 42 -21.70 9.20 -8.19
N GLY A 43 -21.13 8.14 -8.77
CA GLY A 43 -21.23 6.76 -8.28
C GLY A 43 -20.00 6.16 -7.58
N LYS A 44 -18.96 6.93 -7.22
CA LYS A 44 -17.85 6.39 -6.40
C LYS A 44 -18.38 6.05 -5.01
N GLN A 45 -18.83 4.81 -4.82
CA GLN A 45 -19.04 4.28 -3.48
C GLN A 45 -17.68 4.27 -2.78
N LYS A 46 -17.52 5.18 -1.82
CA LYS A 46 -16.36 5.24 -0.95
C LYS A 46 -16.13 3.85 -0.37
N ALA A 47 -14.88 3.37 -0.33
CA ALA A 47 -14.57 2.18 0.44
C ALA A 47 -15.09 2.39 1.87
N ARG A 48 -15.91 1.47 2.38
CA ARG A 48 -16.53 1.56 3.71
C ARG A 48 -16.26 0.28 4.49
N GLY A 49 -16.23 0.41 5.82
CA GLY A 49 -15.98 -0.71 6.72
C GLY A 49 -14.57 -1.28 6.56
N PHE A 50 -14.47 -2.60 6.51
CA PHE A 50 -13.21 -3.35 6.55
C PHE A 50 -12.27 -3.01 5.38
N GLU A 51 -12.80 -2.82 4.17
CA GLU A 51 -11.98 -2.50 3.00
C GLU A 51 -11.25 -1.15 3.15
N ALA A 52 -11.92 -0.14 3.71
CA ALA A 52 -11.33 1.17 3.93
C ALA A 52 -10.20 1.12 4.96
N VAL A 53 -10.38 0.31 6.00
CA VAL A 53 -9.38 0.11 7.05
C VAL A 53 -8.17 -0.63 6.47
N MET A 54 -8.40 -1.72 5.73
CA MET A 54 -7.33 -2.48 5.06
C MET A 54 -6.51 -1.59 4.14
N GLN A 55 -7.17 -0.79 3.29
CA GLN A 55 -6.48 0.11 2.35
C GLN A 55 -5.63 1.17 3.08
N ARG A 56 -6.17 1.77 4.14
CA ARG A 56 -5.42 2.76 4.96
C ARG A 56 -4.29 2.11 5.73
N ALA A 57 -4.51 0.93 6.31
CA ALA A 57 -3.49 0.20 7.05
C ALA A 57 -2.31 -0.17 6.15
N THR A 58 -2.56 -0.76 4.97
CA THR A 58 -1.48 -1.07 4.02
C THR A 58 -0.77 0.19 3.54
N ALA A 59 -1.48 1.31 3.35
CA ALA A 59 -0.83 2.57 2.98
C ALA A 59 0.10 3.09 4.08
N VAL A 60 -0.31 3.02 5.35
CA VAL A 60 0.51 3.42 6.50
C VAL A 60 1.72 2.48 6.66
N ILE A 61 1.51 1.16 6.59
CA ILE A 61 2.59 0.17 6.67
C ILE A 61 3.60 0.40 5.53
N GLY A 62 3.12 0.62 4.31
CA GLY A 62 3.96 0.90 3.15
C GLY A 62 4.77 2.19 3.30
N ALA A 63 4.17 3.25 3.85
CA ALA A 63 4.87 4.51 4.14
C ALA A 63 5.99 4.31 5.17
N VAL A 64 5.71 3.59 6.27
CA VAL A 64 6.72 3.26 7.29
C VAL A 64 7.85 2.42 6.69
N TRP A 65 7.51 1.40 5.89
CA TRP A 65 8.49 0.55 5.21
C TRP A 65 9.40 1.35 4.28
N MET A 66 8.84 2.29 3.50
CA MET A 66 9.62 3.19 2.63
C MET A 66 10.60 4.07 3.42
N VAL A 67 10.15 4.68 4.53
CA VAL A 67 11.02 5.51 5.37
C VAL A 67 12.18 4.68 5.93
N LEU A 68 11.90 3.45 6.39
CA LEU A 68 12.93 2.55 6.91
C LEU A 68 13.94 2.14 5.82
N LEU A 69 13.50 1.94 4.57
CA LEU A 69 14.42 1.67 3.46
C LEU A 69 15.38 2.84 3.22
N PHE A 70 14.88 4.08 3.21
CA PHE A 70 15.76 5.25 3.06
C PHE A 70 16.78 5.34 4.19
N ILE A 71 16.36 5.12 5.43
CA ILE A 71 17.26 5.09 6.59
C ILE A 71 18.31 3.98 6.43
N LEU A 72 17.89 2.79 5.99
CA LEU A 72 18.79 1.65 5.78
C LEU A 72 19.84 1.95 4.71
N VAL A 73 19.46 2.55 3.59
CA VAL A 73 20.38 2.96 2.51
C VAL A 73 21.39 3.99 3.02
N LEU A 74 20.93 5.01 3.77
CA LEU A 74 21.82 6.02 4.34
C LEU A 74 22.82 5.43 5.35
N LEU A 75 22.41 4.42 6.12
CA LEU A 75 23.29 3.69 7.03
C LEU A 75 24.24 2.74 6.30
N SER A 76 23.81 2.15 5.19
CA SER A 76 24.64 1.28 4.36
C SER A 76 25.71 2.05 3.57
N SER A 77 25.47 3.33 3.30
CA SER A 77 26.37 4.19 2.53
C SER A 77 27.49 4.82 3.37
N LYS A 78 27.57 4.51 4.66
CA LYS A 78 28.66 4.88 5.57
C LYS A 78 29.49 3.66 5.90
#